data_AF-A0A4Q5WCP3-F1
#
_entry.id   AF-A0A4Q5WCP3-F1
#
_cell.length_a   1.000
_cell.length_b   1.000
_cell.length_c   1.000
_cell.angle_alpha   90.00
_cell.angle_beta   90.00
_cell.angle_gamma   90.00
#
_symmetry.space_group_name_H-M   'P 1'
#
loop_
_entity.id
_entity.type
_entity.pdbx_description
1 polymer ?
#
loop_
_entity_poly.entity_id
_entity_poly.type
_entity_poly.pdbx_seq_one_letter_code
_entity_poly.pdbx_strand_id
1 'polypeptide(L)'
;MKNRHNVASPFDIRLRDWRAILLRVGGRIAADNVGLLSAGIAFYAFLSVFPAIAAALMIWGLFTDMTSLGSQLQSLSDFTPQAAFDLIAAQMVVIANQDDGGLTLGLMISAIFALWGANGATSALVQA
;
A
#
# COMPACT_ATOMS: atom_id res chain seq x y z
N MET A 1 -12.86 -49.17 -10.17
CA MET A 1 -12.44 -47.95 -9.44
C MET A 1 -11.63 -47.09 -10.42
N LYS A 2 -12.17 -45.97 -10.92
CA LYS A 2 -11.54 -45.17 -12.00
C LYS A 2 -10.63 -44.11 -11.37
N ASN A 3 -9.33 -44.22 -11.64
CA ASN A 3 -8.25 -43.40 -11.09
C ASN A 3 -8.50 -41.90 -11.34
N ARG A 4 -8.61 -41.12 -10.25
CA ARG A 4 -8.97 -39.69 -10.24
C ARG A 4 -7.79 -38.73 -10.47
N HIS A 5 -6.65 -39.19 -11.01
CA HIS A 5 -5.37 -38.48 -10.85
C HIS A 5 -4.64 -38.03 -12.12
N ASN A 6 -5.22 -38.14 -13.32
CA ASN A 6 -4.62 -37.52 -14.52
C ASN A 6 -5.56 -36.48 -15.11
N VAL A 7 -5.45 -35.24 -14.62
CA VAL A 7 -6.02 -34.07 -15.29
C VAL A 7 -4.83 -33.33 -15.92
N ALA A 8 -4.71 -33.40 -17.25
CA ALA A 8 -3.56 -32.84 -17.97
C ALA A 8 -3.63 -31.30 -18.13
N SER A 9 -4.81 -30.71 -17.92
CA SER A 9 -5.06 -29.29 -18.09
C SER A 9 -6.12 -28.79 -17.09
N PRO A 10 -5.99 -27.57 -16.52
CA PRO A 10 -6.99 -26.99 -15.61
C PRO A 10 -8.41 -26.92 -16.19
N PHE A 11 -8.52 -26.88 -17.53
CA PHE A 11 -9.79 -26.83 -18.25
C PHE A 11 -10.52 -28.18 -18.33
N ASP A 12 -9.83 -29.30 -18.06
CA ASP A 12 -10.44 -30.64 -18.04
C ASP A 12 -11.12 -30.98 -16.69
N ILE A 13 -11.04 -30.06 -15.72
CA ILE A 13 -11.66 -30.24 -14.41
C ILE A 13 -13.18 -30.05 -14.54
N ARG A 14 -13.94 -31.06 -14.12
CA ARG A 14 -15.40 -30.96 -14.09
C ARG A 14 -15.85 -29.88 -13.10
N LEU A 15 -16.92 -29.16 -13.43
CA LEU A 15 -17.54 -28.13 -12.59
C LEU A 15 -17.78 -28.56 -11.13
N ARG A 16 -18.12 -29.84 -10.90
CA ARG A 16 -18.31 -30.39 -9.53
C ARG A 16 -16.99 -30.45 -8.74
N ASP A 17 -15.90 -30.79 -9.41
CA ASP A 17 -14.58 -30.90 -8.80
C ASP A 17 -13.99 -29.50 -8.55
N TRP A 18 -14.28 -28.53 -9.44
CA TRP A 18 -14.03 -27.10 -9.18
C TRP A 18 -14.73 -26.59 -7.91
N ARG A 19 -16.00 -26.94 -7.71
CA ARG A 19 -16.72 -26.59 -6.47
C ARG A 19 -16.04 -27.18 -5.23
N ALA A 20 -15.55 -28.42 -5.31
CA ALA A 20 -14.82 -29.05 -4.21
C ALA A 20 -13.47 -28.36 -3.93
N ILE A 21 -12.76 -27.90 -4.98
CA ILE A 21 -11.53 -27.12 -4.84
C ILE A 21 -11.84 -25.77 -4.16
N LEU A 22 -12.85 -25.03 -4.63
CA LEU A 22 -13.23 -23.73 -4.05
C LEU A 22 -13.64 -23.85 -2.58
N LEU A 23 -14.42 -24.87 -2.22
CA LEU A 23 -14.80 -25.11 -0.82
C LEU A 23 -13.59 -25.41 0.08
N ARG A 24 -12.62 -26.18 -0.42
CA ARG A 24 -11.38 -26.48 0.32
C ARG A 24 -10.48 -25.25 0.46
N VAL A 25 -10.36 -24.45 -0.59
CA VAL A 25 -9.58 -23.19 -0.57
C VAL A 25 -10.23 -22.21 0.40
N GLY A 26 -11.55 -22.00 0.33
CA GLY A 26 -12.26 -21.14 1.28
C GLY A 26 -12.12 -21.60 2.73
N GLY A 27 -12.18 -22.92 2.98
CA GLY A 27 -11.93 -23.49 4.29
C GLY A 27 -10.52 -23.23 4.82
N ARG A 28 -9.49 -23.32 3.97
CA ARG A 28 -8.11 -22.97 4.34
C ARG A 28 -7.92 -21.49 4.60
N ILE A 29 -8.45 -20.61 3.74
CA ILE A 29 -8.42 -19.15 3.93
C ILE A 29 -9.00 -18.77 5.31
N ALA A 30 -10.10 -19.42 5.72
CA ALA A 30 -10.71 -19.21 7.03
C ALA A 30 -9.86 -19.79 8.18
N ALA A 31 -9.35 -21.02 8.03
CA ALA A 31 -8.51 -21.66 9.04
C ALA A 31 -7.19 -20.91 9.30
N ASP A 32 -6.59 -20.38 8.24
CA ASP A 32 -5.31 -19.68 8.27
C ASP A 32 -5.46 -18.18 8.60
N ASN A 33 -6.68 -17.73 8.94
CA ASN A 33 -7.00 -16.32 9.26
C ASN A 33 -6.51 -15.30 8.22
N VAL A 34 -6.42 -15.70 6.95
CA VAL A 34 -5.89 -14.85 5.86
C VAL A 34 -6.68 -13.56 5.73
N GLY A 35 -7.99 -13.60 5.96
CA GLY A 35 -8.84 -12.41 5.97
C GLY A 35 -8.42 -11.39 7.02
N LEU A 36 -8.16 -11.83 8.26
CA LEU A 36 -7.71 -10.96 9.35
C LEU A 36 -6.32 -10.39 9.07
N LEU A 37 -5.42 -11.21 8.54
CA LEU A 37 -4.09 -10.79 8.14
C LEU A 37 -4.16 -9.73 7.03
N SER A 38 -4.92 -9.99 5.97
CA SER A 38 -5.10 -9.05 4.86
C SER A 38 -5.76 -7.74 5.28
N ALA A 39 -6.69 -7.77 6.23
CA ALA A 39 -7.30 -6.57 6.81
C ALA A 39 -6.25 -5.74 7.58
N GLY A 40 -5.38 -6.40 8.34
CA GLY A 40 -4.24 -5.77 9.01
C GLY A 40 -3.29 -5.10 8.01
N ILE A 41 -2.92 -5.79 6.93
CA ILE A 41 -2.07 -5.24 5.85
C ILE A 41 -2.73 -4.01 5.22
N ALA A 42 -4.01 -4.10 4.84
CA ALA A 42 -4.74 -3.01 4.22
C ALA A 42 -4.83 -1.79 5.15
N PHE A 43 -5.05 -2.02 6.45
CA PHE A 43 -5.06 -0.96 7.45
C PHE A 43 -3.69 -0.27 7.58
N TYR A 44 -2.60 -1.03 7.72
CA TYR A 44 -1.26 -0.47 7.82
C TYR A 44 -0.83 0.23 6.52
N ALA A 45 -1.21 -0.30 5.36
CA ALA A 45 -0.96 0.33 4.07
C ALA A 45 -1.72 1.66 3.92
N PHE A 46 -2.96 1.74 4.41
CA PHE A 46 -3.71 2.99 4.42
C PHE A 46 -3.08 4.02 5.36
N LEU A 47 -2.68 3.60 6.58
CA LEU A 47 -2.05 4.49 7.56
C LEU A 47 -0.70 5.04 7.07
N SER A 48 0.03 4.27 6.26
CA SER A 48 1.35 4.68 5.75
C SER A 48 1.30 5.68 4.59
N VAL A 49 0.12 5.95 4.01
CA VAL A 49 -0.04 6.93 2.91
C VAL A 49 0.46 8.32 3.33
N PHE A 50 0.11 8.77 4.54
CA PHE A 50 0.51 10.10 5.02
C PHE A 50 2.02 10.23 5.22
N PRO A 51 2.70 9.33 5.98
CA PRO A 51 4.17 9.33 6.04
C PRO A 51 4.84 9.20 4.68
N ALA A 52 4.28 8.42 3.76
CA ALA A 52 4.85 8.24 2.42
C ALA A 52 4.80 9.55 1.61
N ILE A 53 3.68 10.26 1.63
CA ILE A 53 3.54 11.57 0.98
C ILE A 53 4.52 12.57 1.62
N ALA A 54 4.58 12.62 2.95
CA ALA A 54 5.50 13.51 3.66
C ALA A 54 6.96 13.23 3.27
N ALA A 55 7.37 11.96 3.27
CA ALA A 55 8.72 11.57 2.86
C ALA A 55 9.01 11.94 1.40
N ALA A 56 8.08 11.70 0.48
CA ALA A 56 8.24 12.06 -0.92
C ALA A 56 8.43 13.58 -1.11
N LEU A 57 7.64 14.39 -0.42
CA LEU A 57 7.74 15.85 -0.45
C LEU A 57 9.02 16.34 0.23
N MET A 58 9.47 15.72 1.33
CA MET A 58 10.73 16.04 1.98
C MET A 58 11.94 15.72 1.08
N ILE A 59 11.91 14.57 0.40
CA ILE A 59 12.93 14.23 -0.62
C ILE A 59 12.96 15.33 -1.69
N TRP A 60 11.80 15.75 -2.18
CA TRP A 60 11.73 16.82 -3.16
C TRP A 60 12.30 18.14 -2.65
N GLY A 61 11.89 18.56 -1.45
CA GLY A 61 12.33 19.80 -0.81
C GLY A 61 13.85 19.88 -0.55
N LEU A 62 14.50 18.72 -0.35
CA LEU A 62 15.96 18.66 -0.18
C LEU A 62 16.74 18.99 -1.46
N PHE A 63 16.15 18.75 -2.64
CA PHE A 63 16.83 18.97 -3.92
C PHE A 63 16.26 20.15 -4.72
N THR A 64 15.02 20.59 -4.44
CA THR A 64 14.28 21.58 -5.24
C THR A 64 13.40 22.48 -4.36
N ASP A 65 13.20 23.73 -4.78
CA ASP A 65 12.34 24.70 -4.09
C ASP A 65 10.85 24.31 -4.15
N MET A 66 10.20 24.25 -2.98
CA MET A 66 8.78 23.91 -2.79
C MET A 66 7.82 24.84 -3.55
N THR A 67 8.22 26.09 -3.80
CA THR A 67 7.40 27.07 -4.53
C THR A 67 7.12 26.62 -5.97
N SER A 68 8.08 25.96 -6.62
CA SER A 68 7.92 25.41 -7.97
C SER A 68 6.93 24.24 -8.01
N LEU A 69 6.89 23.43 -6.95
CA LEU A 69 6.03 22.25 -6.85
C LEU A 69 4.54 22.62 -6.79
N GLY A 70 4.19 23.72 -6.13
CA GLY A 70 2.80 24.16 -6.00
C GLY A 70 2.14 24.41 -7.36
N SER A 71 2.87 25.04 -8.28
CA SER A 71 2.38 25.29 -9.65
C SER A 71 2.16 24.00 -10.46
N GLN A 72 3.01 22.99 -10.26
CA GLN A 72 2.90 21.69 -10.91
C GLN A 72 1.74 20.87 -10.34
N LEU A 73 1.54 20.91 -9.02
CA LEU A 73 0.43 20.24 -8.35
C LEU A 73 -0.92 20.85 -8.73
N GLN A 74 -0.99 22.16 -8.95
CA GLN A 74 -2.21 22.79 -9.46
C GLN A 74 -2.65 22.21 -10.82
N SER A 75 -1.72 21.69 -11.63
CA SER A 75 -2.06 21.02 -12.89
C SER A 75 -2.63 19.61 -12.68
N LEU A 76 -2.38 19.01 -11.52
CA LEU A 76 -2.91 17.70 -11.13
C LEU A 76 -4.29 17.77 -10.47
N SER A 77 -4.74 18.95 -10.02
CA SER A 77 -6.06 19.10 -9.38
C SER A 77 -7.21 18.71 -10.30
N ASP A 78 -7.05 18.89 -11.60
CA ASP A 78 -8.08 18.57 -12.60
C ASP A 78 -8.31 17.06 -12.75
N PHE A 79 -7.33 16.25 -12.33
CA PHE A 79 -7.34 14.79 -12.47
C PHE A 79 -7.43 14.04 -11.13
N THR A 80 -7.39 14.76 -10.00
CA THR A 80 -7.46 14.16 -8.67
C THR A 80 -8.72 14.58 -7.91
N PRO A 81 -9.30 13.69 -7.09
CA PRO A 81 -10.38 14.08 -6.19
C PRO A 81 -9.90 15.21 -5.25
N GLN A 82 -10.76 16.21 -5.02
CA GLN A 82 -10.43 17.38 -4.20
C GLN A 82 -9.84 17.00 -2.83
N ALA A 83 -10.41 15.99 -2.16
CA ALA A 83 -9.93 15.54 -0.86
C ALA A 83 -8.49 15.01 -0.89
N ALA A 84 -8.05 14.39 -1.99
CA ALA A 84 -6.67 13.91 -2.14
C ALA A 84 -5.71 15.09 -2.39
N PHE A 85 -6.15 16.08 -3.17
CA PHE A 85 -5.38 17.30 -3.41
C PHE A 85 -5.16 18.10 -2.13
N ASP A 86 -6.22 18.34 -1.36
CA ASP A 86 -6.17 19.09 -0.10
C ASP A 86 -5.21 18.45 0.91
N LEU A 87 -5.15 17.11 0.92
CA LEU A 87 -4.23 16.32 1.76
C LEU A 87 -2.76 16.62 1.44
N ILE A 88 -2.41 16.58 0.15
CA ILE A 88 -1.04 16.82 -0.33
C ILE A 88 -0.66 18.29 -0.10
N ALA A 89 -1.57 19.21 -0.42
CA ALA A 89 -1.37 20.65 -0.23
C ALA A 89 -1.11 21.00 1.24
N ALA A 90 -1.88 20.43 2.18
CA ALA A 90 -1.65 20.60 3.61
C ALA A 90 -0.26 20.11 4.03
N GLN A 91 0.17 18.94 3.53
CA GLN A 91 1.48 18.39 3.85
C GLN A 91 2.63 19.22 3.27
N MET A 92 2.47 19.80 2.07
CA MET A 92 3.44 20.72 1.50
C MET A 92 3.64 21.97 2.34
N VAL A 93 2.56 22.59 2.80
CA VAL A 93 2.64 23.80 3.65
C VAL A 93 3.41 23.50 4.93
N VAL A 94 3.21 22.32 5.53
CA VAL A 94 3.96 21.90 6.71
C VAL A 94 5.46 21.80 6.42
N ILE A 95 5.85 21.26 5.27
CA ILE A 95 7.27 21.05 4.94
C ILE A 95 7.94 22.33 4.44
N ALA A 96 7.24 23.15 3.66
CA ALA A 96 7.75 24.43 3.15
C ALA A 96 8.05 25.45 4.26
N ASN A 97 7.47 25.27 5.45
CA ASN A 97 7.73 26.09 6.63
C ASN A 97 8.80 25.50 7.57
N GLN A 98 9.47 24.41 7.19
CA GLN A 98 10.56 23.83 7.98
C GLN A 98 11.93 24.25 7.46
N ASP A 99 12.86 24.50 8.38
CA ASP A 99 14.27 24.69 8.07
C ASP A 99 14.93 23.35 7.67
N ASP A 100 16.07 23.38 6.97
CA ASP A 100 16.77 22.20 6.43
C ASP A 100 16.99 21.07 7.46
N GLY A 101 17.26 21.41 8.72
CA GLY A 101 17.43 20.44 9.81
C GLY A 101 16.13 19.74 10.22
N GLY A 102 14.99 20.41 10.07
CA GLY A 102 13.66 19.84 10.30
C GLY A 102 13.25 18.86 9.19
N LEU A 103 13.57 19.17 7.93
CA LEU A 103 13.33 18.27 6.79
C LEU A 103 14.06 16.94 6.92
N THR A 104 15.33 16.95 7.31
CA THR A 104 16.13 15.72 7.44
C THR A 104 15.65 14.83 8.59
N LEU A 105 15.32 15.43 9.74
CA LEU A 105 14.74 14.69 10.88
C LEU A 105 13.36 14.12 10.55
N GLY A 106 12.50 14.93 9.93
CA GLY A 106 11.17 14.50 9.49
C GLY A 106 11.22 13.35 8.49
N LEU A 107 12.18 13.38 7.56
CA LEU A 107 12.39 12.34 6.56
C LEU A 107 12.83 11.02 7.21
N MET A 108 13.78 11.08 8.15
CA MET A 108 14.23 9.91 8.91
C MET A 108 13.06 9.25 9.66
N ILE A 109 12.27 10.05 10.40
CA ILE A 109 11.13 9.55 11.16
C ILE A 109 10.06 8.96 10.22
N SER A 110 9.71 9.69 9.16
CA SER A 110 8.70 9.25 8.19
C SER A 110 9.12 7.99 7.44
N ALA A 111 10.40 7.87 7.09
CA ALA A 111 10.97 6.67 6.47
C ALA A 111 10.92 5.47 7.41
N ILE A 112 11.25 5.64 8.71
CA ILE A 112 11.13 4.57 9.70
C ILE A 112 9.68 4.09 9.82
N PHE A 113 8.72 5.01 9.93
CA PHE A 113 7.30 4.65 10.00
C PHE A 113 6.79 3.97 8.71
N ALA A 114 7.18 4.48 7.55
CA ALA A 114 6.84 3.89 6.26
C ALA A 114 7.41 2.48 6.10
N LEU A 115 8.69 2.28 6.45
CA LEU A 115 9.36 0.98 6.38
C LEU A 115 8.80 -0.01 7.42
N TRP A 116 8.42 0.46 8.60
CA TRP A 116 7.77 -0.39 9.61
C TRP A 116 6.40 -0.89 9.14
N GLY A 117 5.59 -0.01 8.54
CA GLY A 117 4.32 -0.39 7.91
C GLY A 117 4.50 -1.35 6.72
N ALA A 118 5.52 -1.11 5.87
CA ALA A 118 5.84 -1.98 4.75
C ALA A 118 6.30 -3.38 5.19
N ASN A 119 7.06 -3.48 6.29
CA ASN A 119 7.53 -4.76 6.83
C ASN A 119 6.37 -5.63 7.37
N GLY A 120 5.33 -5.02 7.93
CA GLY A 120 4.10 -5.73 8.29
C GLY A 120 3.37 -6.30 7.06
N ALA A 121 3.38 -5.57 5.94
CA ALA A 121 2.79 -6.02 4.68
C ALA A 121 3.56 -7.19 4.04
N THR A 122 4.90 -7.17 4.06
CA THR A 122 5.74 -8.24 3.49
C THR A 122 5.83 -9.46 4.40
N SER A 123 5.87 -9.31 5.72
CA SER A 123 5.88 -10.44 6.66
C SER A 123 4.59 -11.27 6.53
N ALA A 124 3.46 -10.60 6.30
CA ALA A 124 2.20 -11.24 6.00
C ALA A 124 2.17 -11.96 4.63
N LEU A 125 2.93 -11.48 3.64
CA LEU A 125 3.10 -12.13 2.34
C LEU A 125 4.02 -13.36 2.42
N VAL A 126 5.01 -13.34 3.32
CA VAL A 126 6.03 -14.40 3.46
C VAL A 126 5.59 -15.53 4.40
N GLN A 127 4.68 -15.26 5.35
CA GLN A 127 4.10 -16.29 6.23
C GLN A 127 2.84 -16.98 5.65
N ALA A 128 2.30 -16.48 4.54
CA ALA A 128 1.20 -17.10 3.78
C ALA A 128 1.74 -18.05 2.71
#